data_AF-Q207M5-F1
#
_entry.id   AF-Q207M5-F1
#
_cell.length_a   1.000
_cell.length_b   1.000
_cell.length_c   1.000
_cell.angle_alpha   90.00
_cell.angle_beta   90.00
_cell.angle_gamma   90.00
#
_symmetry.space_group_name_H-M   'P 1'
#
loop_
_entity.id
_entity.type
_entity.pdbx_description
1 polymer ?
#
loop_
_entity_poly.entity_id
_entity_poly.type
_entity_poly.pdbx_seq_one_letter_code
_entity_poly.pdbx_strand_id
1 'polypeptide(L)' 'MILRDMGKRYHCDYCGRSFQDTLHNRKKHLNGVQHHRAKKAWFDNFRDAAAILQDERAKQGCRKFLQTGQCVFGP' A
#
# COMPACT_ATOMS: atom_id res chain seq x y z
N MET A 1 -9.88 38.93 14.54
CA MET A 1 -8.66 38.09 14.44
C MET A 1 -9.00 36.70 14.96
N ILE A 2 -9.21 35.72 14.07
CA ILE A 2 -9.51 34.34 14.49
C ILE A 2 -8.18 33.66 14.84
N LEU A 3 -7.92 33.48 16.14
CA LEU A 3 -6.89 32.57 16.62
C LEU A 3 -7.38 31.14 16.37
N ARG A 4 -7.20 30.64 15.14
CA ARG A 4 -7.28 29.21 14.87
C ARG A 4 -6.05 28.60 15.50
N ASP A 5 -6.28 28.00 16.67
CA ASP A 5 -5.40 27.06 17.34
C ASP A 5 -4.57 26.29 16.30
N MET A 6 -3.27 26.57 16.23
CA MET A 6 -2.31 25.80 15.43
C MET A 6 -2.09 24.46 16.15
N GLY A 7 -3.19 23.73 16.35
CA GLY A 7 -3.19 22.41 16.94
C GLY A 7 -2.21 21.57 16.14
N LYS A 8 -1.27 20.92 16.84
CA LYS A 8 -0.24 20.07 16.24
C LYS A 8 -0.91 19.22 15.15
N ARG A 9 -0.43 19.33 13.92
CA ARG A 9 -0.96 18.56 12.79
C ARG A 9 -0.07 17.35 12.62
N TYR A 10 -0.68 16.18 12.53
CA TYR A 10 0.03 14.96 12.20
C TYR A 10 0.09 14.83 10.68
N HIS A 11 1.31 14.68 10.16
CA HIS A 11 1.56 14.33 8.76
C HIS A 11 1.91 12.85 8.67
N CYS A 12 1.32 12.15 7.71
CA CYS A 12 1.71 10.77 7.38
C CYS A 12 2.45 10.76 6.04
N ASP A 13 3.74 10.47 6.06
CA ASP A 13 4.60 10.45 4.87
C ASP A 13 4.16 9.40 3.84
N TYR A 14 3.70 8.23 4.32
CA TYR A 14 3.19 7.17 3.42
C TYR A 14 1.94 7.61 2.66
N CYS A 15 1.08 8.41 3.29
CA CYS A 15 -0.21 8.79 2.73
C CYS A 15 -0.21 10.20 2.11
N GLY A 16 0.80 11.02 2.37
CA GLY A 16 0.87 12.44 1.96
C GLY A 16 -0.23 13.31 2.56
N ARG A 17 -0.76 12.96 3.74
CA ARG A 17 -1.94 13.63 4.33
C ARG A 17 -1.63 14.23 5.69
N SER A 18 -2.15 15.45 5.92
CA SER A 18 -2.03 16.18 7.19
C SER A 18 -3.38 16.39 7.85
N PHE A 19 -3.55 15.92 9.08
CA PHE A 19 -4.78 16.07 9.87
C PHE A 19 -4.49 16.54 11.29
N GLN A 20 -5.54 16.85 12.07
CA GLN A 20 -5.37 17.28 13.47
C GLN A 20 -4.80 16.13 14.31
N ASP A 21 -3.70 16.38 15.03
CA ASP A 21 -3.00 15.36 15.82
C ASP A 21 -3.71 15.05 17.13
N THR A 22 -4.80 14.30 17.04
CA THR A 22 -5.39 13.63 18.20
C THR A 22 -4.98 12.16 18.20
N LEU A 23 -4.74 11.59 19.40
CA LEU A 23 -4.34 10.19 19.55
C LEU A 23 -5.35 9.24 18.87
N HIS A 24 -6.64 9.55 19.00
CA HIS A 24 -7.73 8.79 18.36
C HIS A 24 -7.62 8.82 16.83
N ASN A 25 -7.48 10.01 16.24
CA ASN A 25 -7.40 10.17 14.78
C ASN A 25 -6.16 9.49 14.22
N ARG A 26 -5.02 9.63 14.90
CA ARG A 26 -3.76 8.99 14.51
C ARG A 26 -3.87 7.47 14.56
N LYS A 27 -4.42 6.90 15.64
CA LYS A 27 -4.63 5.44 15.76
C LYS A 27 -5.59 4.93 14.69
N LYS A 28 -6.70 5.64 14.45
CA LYS A 28 -7.66 5.28 13.39
C LYS A 28 -7.01 5.32 12.01
N HIS A 29 -6.20 6.32 11.73
CA HIS A 29 -5.47 6.44 10.47
C HIS A 29 -4.51 5.26 10.24
N LEU A 30 -3.66 4.95 11.24
CA LEU A 30 -2.64 3.91 11.13
C LEU A 30 -3.20 2.49 10.97
N ASN A 31 -4.38 2.20 11.56
CA ASN A 31 -5.07 0.92 11.40
C ASN A 31 -6.00 0.89 10.18
N GLY A 32 -6.05 1.97 9.40
CA GLY A 32 -6.89 2.05 8.21
C GLY A 32 -6.29 1.28 7.03
N VAL A 33 -7.15 0.60 6.27
CA VAL A 33 -6.73 -0.11 5.04
C VAL A 33 -5.98 0.79 4.06
N GLN A 34 -6.34 2.07 3.99
CA GLN A 34 -5.68 3.03 3.11
C GLN A 34 -4.23 3.28 3.51
N HIS A 35 -3.95 3.40 4.82
CA HIS A 35 -2.59 3.52 5.32
C HIS A 35 -1.79 2.24 5.04
N HIS A 36 -2.36 1.07 5.29
CA HIS A 36 -1.68 -0.20 4.99
C HIS A 36 -1.32 -0.36 3.51
N ARG A 37 -2.24 0.00 2.61
CA ARG A 37 -2.00 -0.02 1.16
C ARG A 37 -0.93 0.98 0.75
N ALA A 38 -1.02 2.22 1.23
CA ALA A 38 -0.04 3.26 0.93
C ALA A 38 1.35 2.90 1.46
N LYS A 39 1.43 2.40 2.70
CA LYS A 39 2.66 1.88 3.30
C LYS A 39 3.25 0.75 2.48
N LYS A 40 2.44 -0.26 2.11
CA LYS A 40 2.89 -1.38 1.27
C LYS A 40 3.41 -0.89 -0.09
N ALA A 41 2.66 -0.02 -0.77
CA ALA A 41 3.06 0.55 -2.05
C ALA A 41 4.38 1.32 -1.95
N TRP A 42 4.57 2.09 -0.87
CA TRP A 42 5.83 2.76 -0.60
C TRP A 42 6.99 1.76 -0.53
N PHE A 43 6.87 0.69 0.29
CA PHE A 43 7.90 -0.36 0.34
C PHE A 43 8.07 -1.12 -0.97
N ASP A 44 7.00 -1.33 -1.73
CA ASP A 44 7.06 -1.98 -3.04
C ASP A 44 7.89 -1.18 -4.05
N ASN A 45 7.95 0.15 -3.93
CA ASN A 45 8.81 0.99 -4.79
C ASN A 45 10.31 0.81 -4.49
N PHE A 46 10.65 0.42 -3.27
CA PHE A 46 12.04 0.15 -2.88
C PHE A 46 12.39 -1.35 -2.94
N ARG A 47 11.48 -2.20 -3.45
CA ARG A 47 11.81 -3.61 -3.68
C ARG A 47 12.83 -3.73 -4.80
N ASP A 48 13.85 -4.52 -4.54
CA ASP A 48 14.90 -4.81 -5.51
C ASP A 48 14.31 -5.52 -6.74
N ALA A 49 14.75 -5.12 -7.94
CA ALA A 49 14.28 -5.71 -9.19
C ALA A 49 14.56 -7.21 -9.24
N ALA A 50 15.65 -7.68 -8.63
CA ALA A 50 15.97 -9.10 -8.53
C ALA A 50 14.98 -9.85 -7.65
N ALA A 51 14.52 -9.25 -6.55
CA ALA A 51 13.50 -9.85 -5.68
C ALA A 51 12.15 -9.95 -6.41
N ILE A 52 11.77 -8.92 -7.18
CA ILE A 52 10.56 -8.94 -8.01
C ILE A 52 10.67 -10.04 -9.09
N LEU A 53 11.81 -10.14 -9.78
CA LEU A 53 12.03 -11.18 -10.80
C LEU A 53 11.98 -12.58 -10.19
N GLN A 54 12.54 -12.78 -9.00
CA GLN A 54 12.49 -14.05 -8.29
C GLN A 54 11.06 -14.44 -7.91
N ASP A 55 10.27 -13.50 -7.39
CA ASP A 55 8.85 -13.72 -7.08
C ASP A 55 8.06 -14.08 -8.34
N GLU A 56 8.23 -13.34 -9.44
CA GLU A 56 7.56 -13.64 -10.71
C GLU A 56 7.97 -15.00 -11.27
N ARG A 57 9.26 -15.38 -11.17
CA ARG A 57 9.74 -16.72 -11.55
C ARG A 57 9.17 -17.83 -10.65
N ALA A 58 8.93 -17.53 -9.37
CA ALA A 58 8.35 -18.48 -8.43
C ALA A 58 6.83 -18.62 -8.59
N LYS A 59 6.16 -17.75 -9.37
CA LYS A 59 4.74 -17.92 -9.67
C LYS A 59 4.54 -19.19 -10.48
N GLN A 60 3.78 -20.09 -9.88
CA GLN A 60 3.25 -21.28 -10.54
C GLN A 60 2.43 -20.88 -11.78
N GLY A 61 2.58 -21.66 -12.86
CA GLY A 61 1.89 -21.44 -14.12
C GLY A 61 0.37 -21.33 -13.96
N CYS A 62 -0.31 -20.72 -14.95
CA CYS A 62 -1.73 -20.44 -14.85
C CYS A 62 -2.53 -21.73 -14.57
N ARG A 63 -3.08 -21.83 -13.35
CA ARG A 63 -3.81 -23.03 -12.89
C ARG A 63 -4.98 -23.40 -13.81
N LYS A 64 -5.62 -22.41 -14.44
CA LYS A 64 -6.69 -22.61 -15.42
C LYS A 64 -6.13 -23.25 -16.70
N PHE A 65 -5.05 -22.68 -17.23
CA PHE A 65 -4.37 -23.20 -18.41
C PHE A 65 -3.89 -24.65 -18.21
N LEU A 66 -3.29 -24.95 -17.05
CA LEU A 66 -2.82 -26.30 -16.71
C LEU A 66 -3.94 -27.35 -16.63
N GLN A 67 -5.18 -26.94 -16.32
CA GLN A 67 -6.32 -27.86 -16.21
C GLN A 67 -7.14 -27.96 -17.51
N THR A 68 -7.33 -26.86 -18.23
CA THR A 68 -8.26 -26.79 -19.38
C THR A 68 -7.57 -26.57 -20.71
N GLY A 69 -6.26 -26.36 -20.73
CA GLY A 69 -5.50 -25.99 -21.94
C GLY A 69 -5.82 -24.60 -22.50
N GLN A 70 -6.60 -23.79 -21.77
CA GLN A 70 -7.05 -22.47 -22.20
C GLN A 70 -7.01 -21.47 -21.05
N CYS A 71 -6.51 -20.28 -21.33
CA CYS A 71 -6.53 -19.15 -20.42
C CYS A 71 -6.91 -17.88 -21.19
N VAL A 72 -7.79 -17.07 -20.61
CA VAL A 72 -8.33 -15.84 -21.24
C VAL A 72 -7.29 -14.73 -21.39
N PHE A 73 -6.14 -14.88 -20.72
CA PHE A 73 -5.03 -13.92 -20.77
C PHE A 73 -3.92 -14.32 -21.76
N GLY A 74 -4.06 -15.47 -22.45
CA GLY A 74 -3.04 -16.02 -23.34
C GLY A 74 -2.61 -17.45 -22.96
N PRO A 75 -1.78 -18.11 -23.78
CA PRO A 75 -1.18 -19.40 -23.46
C PRO A 75 -0.25 -19.32 -22.24
#